data_AF-A0A1Y3A2G3-F1
#
_entry.id   AF-A0A1Y3A2G3-F1
#
_cell.length_a   1.000
_cell.length_b   1.000
_cell.length_c   1.000
_cell.angle_alpha   90.00
_cell.angle_beta   90.00
_cell.angle_gamma   90.00
#
_symmetry.space_group_name_H-M   'P 1'
#
loop_
_entity.id
_entity.type
_entity.pdbx_description
1 polymer ?
#
loop_
_entity_poly.entity_id
_entity_poly.type
_entity_poly.pdbx_seq_one_letter_code
_entity_poly.pdbx_strand_id
1 'polypeptide(L)'
;MFEIDRFFSQYDAKTGLTEWYFNAREGVYGPYPTKQKAVEELKTFIEHQKKIKDDGGRTGGKTNIALNLAPIESSLNTDYMKKDDKWSKK
;
A
#
# COMPACT_ATOMS: atom_id res chain seq x y z
N MET A 1 13.41 7.06 12.51
CA MET A 1 12.13 6.81 11.80
C MET A 1 12.25 7.49 10.45
N PHE A 2 12.08 6.77 9.34
CA PHE A 2 12.19 7.37 8.00
C PHE A 2 10.96 8.24 7.76
N GLU A 3 11.12 9.56 7.78
CA GLU A 3 10.05 10.50 7.42
C GLU A 3 10.05 10.64 5.91
N ILE A 4 9.09 9.98 5.25
CA ILE A 4 8.88 10.16 3.81
C ILE A 4 8.07 11.44 3.66
N ASP A 5 8.67 12.45 3.03
CA ASP A 5 7.97 13.66 2.64
C ASP A 5 6.87 13.30 1.63
N ARG A 6 5.62 13.49 2.05
CA ARG A 6 4.43 13.20 1.22
C ARG A 6 4.04 14.36 0.32
N PHE A 7 4.80 15.46 0.32
CA PHE A 7 4.47 16.67 -0.39
C PHE A 7 5.43 16.90 -1.54
N PHE A 8 4.92 17.38 -2.66
CA PHE A 8 5.75 17.79 -3.78
C PHE A 8 5.10 18.96 -4.50
N SER A 9 5.91 19.68 -5.27
CA SER A 9 5.45 20.77 -6.12
C SER A 9 5.68 20.44 -7.57
N GLN A 10 4.73 20.77 -8.43
CA GLN A 10 4.85 20.63 -9.89
C GLN A 10 4.57 21.97 -10.55
N TYR A 11 5.39 22.34 -11.52
CA TYR A 11 5.12 23.50 -12.36
C TYR A 11 4.08 23.12 -13.42
N ASP A 12 3.00 23.90 -13.52
CA ASP A 12 2.03 23.78 -14.60
C ASP A 12 2.32 24.82 -15.68
N ALA A 13 2.60 24.34 -16.89
CA ALA A 13 2.87 25.17 -18.06
C ALA A 13 1.64 25.94 -18.55
N LYS A 14 0.42 25.51 -18.20
CA LYS A 14 -0.82 26.19 -18.61
C LYS A 14 -1.09 27.43 -17.76
N THR A 15 -0.92 27.32 -16.45
CA THR A 15 -1.14 28.43 -15.51
C THR A 15 0.12 29.27 -15.30
N GLY A 16 1.30 28.71 -15.60
CA GLY A 16 2.59 29.33 -15.33
C GLY A 16 2.95 29.37 -13.85
N LEU A 17 2.26 28.59 -13.02
CA LEU A 17 2.41 28.59 -11.56
C LEU A 17 3.00 27.27 -11.05
N THR A 18 3.69 27.36 -9.92
CA THR A 18 4.11 26.18 -9.16
C THR A 18 3.00 25.77 -8.22
N GLU A 19 2.47 24.57 -8.41
CA GLU A 19 1.34 24.03 -7.67
C GLU A 19 1.82 22.96 -6.69
N TRP A 20 1.14 22.84 -5.56
CA TRP A 20 1.48 21.90 -4.49
C TRP A 20 0.53 20.71 -4.46
N TYR A 21 1.08 19.55 -4.18
CA TYR A 21 0.37 18.29 -4.13
C TYR A 21 0.80 17.48 -2.90
N PHE A 22 -0.04 16.55 -2.46
CA PHE A 22 0.38 15.51 -1.52
C PHE A 22 0.03 14.12 -2.03
N ASN A 23 0.84 13.15 -1.64
CA ASN A 23 0.66 11.74 -1.96
C ASN A 23 0.09 10.99 -0.75
N ALA A 24 -1.10 10.41 -0.93
CA ALA A 24 -1.72 9.48 0.00
C ALA A 24 -1.72 8.06 -0.59
N ARG A 25 -2.21 7.07 0.16
CA ARG A 25 -2.24 5.68 -0.33
C ARG A 25 -3.16 5.54 -1.55
N GLU A 26 -4.20 6.35 -1.54
CA GLU A 26 -5.31 6.39 -2.49
C GLU A 26 -4.92 7.13 -3.78
N GLY A 27 -3.82 7.89 -3.74
CA GLY A 27 -3.29 8.62 -4.89
C GLY A 27 -2.77 9.99 -4.54
N VAL A 28 -2.59 10.81 -5.58
CA VAL A 28 -2.12 12.19 -5.49
C VAL A 28 -3.32 13.14 -5.38
N TYR A 29 -3.24 14.08 -4.44
CA TYR A 29 -4.25 15.11 -4.20
C TYR A 29 -3.67 16.51 -4.43
N GLY A 30 -4.47 17.38 -5.04
CA GLY A 30 -4.11 18.75 -5.44
C GLY A 30 -4.78 19.13 -6.77
N PRO A 31 -4.42 20.29 -7.36
CA PRO A 31 -3.40 21.24 -6.93
C PRO A 31 -3.84 22.13 -5.76
N TYR A 32 -2.87 22.50 -4.92
CA TYR A 32 -3.00 23.49 -3.87
C TYR A 32 -2.10 24.71 -4.15
N PRO A 33 -2.56 25.93 -3.83
CA PRO A 33 -1.81 27.16 -4.10
C PRO A 33 -0.54 27.31 -3.26
N THR A 34 -0.49 26.71 -2.06
CA THR A 34 0.65 26.81 -1.16
C THR A 34 0.93 25.46 -0.50
N LYS A 35 2.21 25.25 -0.11
CA LYS A 35 2.62 24.07 0.68
C LYS A 35 1.81 23.94 1.97
N GLN A 36 1.56 25.06 2.65
CA GLN A 36 0.80 25.09 3.91
C GLN A 36 -0.61 24.53 3.73
N LYS A 37 -1.30 24.90 2.65
CA LYS A 37 -2.63 24.38 2.37
C LYS A 37 -2.61 22.88 2.05
N ALA A 38 -1.62 22.40 1.29
CA ALA A 38 -1.46 20.96 1.06
C ALA A 38 -1.21 20.19 2.38
N VAL A 39 -0.48 20.77 3.33
CA VAL A 39 -0.23 20.19 4.66
C VAL A 39 -1.49 20.13 5.51
N GLU A 40 -2.28 21.21 5.52
CA GLU A 40 -3.56 21.27 6.24
C GLU A 40 -4.54 20.21 5.70
N GLU A 41 -4.65 20.12 4.38
CA GLU A 41 -5.53 19.14 3.71
C GLU A 41 -5.07 17.70 3.97
N LEU A 42 -3.75 17.42 4.01
CA LEU A 42 -3.26 16.10 4.41
C LEU A 42 -3.64 15.77 5.86
N LYS A 43 -3.58 16.73 6.79
CA LYS A 43 -3.99 16.50 8.19
C LYS A 43 -5.47 16.16 8.27
N THR A 44 -6.31 16.94 7.59
CA THR A 44 -7.75 16.70 7.49
C THR A 44 -8.04 15.33 6.88
N PHE A 45 -7.32 14.96 5.83
CA PHE A 45 -7.43 13.65 5.20
C PHE A 45 -7.11 12.51 6.18
N ILE A 46 -5.99 12.61 6.91
CA ILE A 46 -5.59 11.61 7.90
C ILE A 46 -6.65 11.49 9.01
N GLU A 47 -7.19 12.61 9.49
CA GLU A 47 -8.25 12.62 10.52
C GLU A 47 -9.54 11.97 10.01
N HIS A 48 -9.92 12.26 8.76
CA HIS A 48 -11.06 11.64 8.11
C HIS A 48 -10.89 10.12 8.00
N GLN A 49 -9.75 9.64 7.50
CA GLN A 49 -9.46 8.20 7.37
C GLN A 49 -9.49 7.49 8.73
N LYS A 50 -8.97 8.11 9.78
CA LYS A 50 -9.09 7.60 11.15
C LYS A 50 -10.54 7.51 11.62
N LYS A 51 -11.37 8.51 11.32
CA LYS A 51 -12.79 8.54 11.72
C LYS A 51 -13.59 7.42 11.06
N ILE A 52 -13.33 7.15 9.78
CA ILE A 52 -14.03 6.08 9.05
C ILE A 52 -13.41 4.69 9.28
N LYS A 53 -12.37 4.59 10.13
CA LYS A 53 -11.59 3.38 10.41
C LYS A 53 -10.96 2.75 9.17
N ASP A 54 -10.77 3.53 8.11
CA ASP A 54 -10.06 3.13 6.90
C ASP A 54 -8.63 3.69 6.95
N ASP A 55 -7.91 3.35 8.01
CA ASP A 55 -6.53 3.78 8.22
C ASP A 55 -5.50 2.82 7.61
N GLY A 56 -5.97 1.84 6.83
CA GLY A 56 -5.16 0.77 6.26
C GLY A 56 -4.58 -0.21 7.28
N GLY A 57 -5.27 -0.43 8.41
CA GLY A 57 -4.84 -1.36 9.45
C GLY A 57 -3.81 -0.76 10.41
N ARG A 58 -3.69 0.56 10.46
CA ARG A 58 -2.74 1.28 11.33
C ARG A 58 -3.27 1.52 12.73
N THR A 59 -4.59 1.52 12.93
CA THR A 59 -5.18 1.37 14.26
C THR A 59 -5.38 -0.11 14.53
N GLY A 60 -4.26 -0.83 14.60
CA GLY A 60 -4.23 -2.12 15.25
C GLY A 60 -4.42 -1.90 16.74
N GLY A 61 -5.60 -2.28 17.26
CA GLY A 61 -5.70 -2.63 18.67
C GLY A 61 -4.57 -3.58 19.03
N LYS A 62 -4.10 -3.55 20.28
CA LYS A 62 -3.10 -4.47 20.82
C LYS A 62 -3.62 -5.92 20.74
N THR A 63 -3.63 -6.52 19.56
CA THR A 63 -3.80 -7.95 19.43
C THR A 63 -2.39 -8.51 19.54
N ASN A 64 -2.11 -9.14 20.67
CA ASN A 64 -0.94 -10.01 20.86
C ASN A 64 -1.08 -11.21 19.90
N ILE A 65 -1.03 -10.97 18.60
CA ILE A 65 -0.93 -12.05 17.61
C ILE A 65 0.54 -12.45 17.67
N ALA A 66 0.83 -13.45 18.50
CA ALA A 66 2.08 -14.16 18.44
C ALA A 66 2.17 -14.80 17.05
N LEU A 67 2.88 -14.14 16.13
CA LEU A 67 3.21 -14.69 14.83
C LEU A 67 4.20 -15.84 15.06
N ASN A 68 3.68 -17.04 15.24
CA ASN A 68 4.50 -18.23 15.29
C ASN A 68 4.88 -18.61 13.85
N LEU A 69 6.17 -18.56 13.55
CA LEU A 69 6.75 -19.09 12.32
C LEU A 69 6.70 -20.63 12.41
N ALA A 70 5.63 -21.24 11.89
CA ALA A 70 5.64 -22.66 11.63
C ALA A 70 6.37 -22.92 10.30
N PRO A 71 7.22 -23.94 10.19
CA PRO A 71 7.77 -24.36 8.91
C PRO A 71 6.61 -24.68 7.95
N ILE A 72 6.74 -24.23 6.70
CA ILE A 72 5.86 -24.68 5.63
C ILE A 72 6.10 -26.18 5.46
N GLU A 73 5.19 -27.01 5.96
CA GLU A 73 5.19 -28.43 5.63
C GLU A 73 4.94 -28.53 4.12
N SER A 74 5.95 -28.99 3.39
CA SER A 74 5.79 -29.31 1.98
C SER A 74 4.84 -30.51 1.89
N SER A 75 3.55 -30.26 1.74
CA SER A 75 2.62 -31.27 1.24
C SER A 75 2.95 -31.50 -0.23
N LEU A 76 3.97 -32.34 -0.47
CA LEU A 76 4.17 -33.01 -1.74
C LEU A 76 2.93 -33.88 -1.96
N ASN A 77 1.92 -33.29 -2.57
CA ASN A 77 0.76 -33.99 -3.08
C ASN A 77 1.24 -34.80 -4.30
N THR A 78 1.70 -36.03 -4.07
CA THR A 78 2.31 -36.90 -5.10
C THR A 78 1.31 -37.47 -6.11
N ASP A 79 0.06 -37.02 -6.10
CA ASP A 79 -0.99 -37.56 -6.98
C ASP A 79 -0.89 -37.11 -8.45
N TYR A 80 0.03 -36.19 -8.78
CA TYR A 80 0.22 -35.69 -10.16
C TYR A 80 1.25 -36.45 -11.00
N MET A 81 1.71 -37.64 -10.58
CA MET A 81 2.62 -38.48 -11.37
C MET A 81 2.06 -39.87 -11.66
N LYS A 82 0.85 -39.96 -12.22
CA LYS A 82 0.50 -41.11 -13.09
C LYS A 82 0.99 -40.78 -14.50
N LYS A 83 2.26 -41.07 -14.76
CA LYS A 83 2.80 -41.08 -16.12
C LYS A 83 2.24 -42.28 -16.87
N ASP A 84 1.63 -41.99 -18.00
CA ASP A 84 1.33 -42.94 -19.05
C ASP A 84 2.64 -43.54 -19.58
N ASP A 85 3.04 -44.69 -19.05
CA ASP A 85 4.12 -45.51 -19.63
C ASP A 85 3.55 -46.87 -20.04
N LYS A 86 2.85 -46.88 -21.18
CA LYS A 86 2.71 -48.09 -22.01
C LYS A 86 3.35 -47.82 -23.37
N TRP A 87 4.68 -47.87 -23.41
CA TRP A 87 5.38 -48.19 -24.65
C TRP A 87 6.54 -49.17 -24.39
N SER A 88 6.45 -50.31 -25.07
CA SER A 88 7.52 -51.27 -25.42
C SER A 88 8.14 -52.17 -24.35
N LYS A 89 7.83 -53.47 -24.47
CA LYS A 89 8.73 -54.60 -24.85
C LYS A 89 7.82 -55.83 -24.96
N LYS A 90 7.80 -56.66 -26.01
CA LYS A 90 8.89 -57.27 -26.78
C LYS A 90 8.30 -57.83 -28.08
#